data_AF-A0A948FMX4-F1
#
_entry.id   AF-A0A948FMX4-F1
#
_cell.length_a   1.000
_cell.length_b   1.000
_cell.length_c   1.000
_cell.angle_alpha   90.00
_cell.angle_beta   90.00
_cell.angle_gamma   90.00
#
_symmetry.space_group_name_H-M   'P 1'
#
loop_
_entity.id
_entity.type
_entity.pdbx_description
1 polymer ?
#
loop_
_entity_poly.entity_id
_entity_poly.type
_entity_poly.pdbx_seq_one_letter_code
_entity_poly.pdbx_strand_id
1 'polypeptide(L)' 'MLKSTANKVLLYDGYLPILPYFSCSAGFTFSAKEKRGWSDTQYLQSRYDFEKCPDFNGHGVGLSGK' A
#
# COMPACT_ATOMS: atom_id res chain seq x y z
N MET A 1 -1.71 -21.22 -0.74
CA MET A 1 -2.53 -19.98 -0.77
C MET A 1 -2.58 -19.27 -2.14
N LEU A 2 -1.69 -19.53 -3.10
CA LEU A 2 -1.71 -18.84 -4.41
C LEU A 2 -2.85 -19.24 -5.36
N LYS A 3 -3.41 -20.46 -5.24
CA LYS A 3 -4.46 -20.95 -6.15
C LYS A 3 -5.79 -20.19 -6.03
N SER A 4 -6.17 -19.72 -4.84
CA SER A 4 -7.46 -19.05 -4.60
C SER A 4 -7.55 -17.63 -5.17
N THR A 5 -6.40 -17.05 -5.52
CA THR A 5 -6.27 -15.71 -6.11
C THR A 5 -5.72 -15.72 -7.53
N ALA A 6 -5.65 -16.90 -8.18
CA ALA A 6 -5.23 -17.00 -9.57
C ALA A 6 -6.12 -16.13 -10.48
N ASN A 7 -5.49 -15.37 -11.37
CA ASN A 7 -6.15 -14.41 -12.30
C ASN A 7 -6.97 -13.31 -11.63
N LYS A 8 -6.83 -13.08 -10.31
CA LYS A 8 -7.45 -11.94 -9.63
C LYS A 8 -6.46 -10.80 -9.57
N VAL A 9 -6.92 -9.62 -9.95
CA VAL A 9 -6.18 -8.36 -9.83
C VAL A 9 -7.03 -7.37 -9.05
N LEU A 10 -6.37 -6.47 -8.33
CA LEU A 10 -7.03 -5.32 -7.71
C LEU A 10 -7.18 -4.24 -8.77
N LEU A 11 -8.39 -3.72 -8.93
CA LEU A 11 -8.68 -2.60 -9.80
C LEU A 11 -9.15 -1.41 -8.96
N TYR A 12 -8.84 -0.21 -9.41
CA TYR A 12 -9.44 1.03 -8.91
C TYR A 12 -10.15 1.69 -10.09
N ASP A 13 -11.45 1.95 -9.96
CA ASP A 13 -12.25 2.58 -11.01
C ASP A 13 -12.05 1.96 -12.42
N GLY A 14 -11.99 0.63 -12.48
CA GLY A 14 -11.86 -0.13 -13.74
C GLY A 14 -10.47 -0.22 -14.35
N TYR A 15 -9.44 0.44 -13.80
CA TYR A 15 -8.05 0.31 -14.27
C TYR A 15 -7.16 -0.42 -13.26
N LEU A 16 -6.02 -0.92 -13.73
CA LEU A 16 -5.00 -1.58 -12.91
C LEU A 16 -4.10 -0.52 -12.25
N PRO A 17 -4.21 -0.29 -10.93
CA PRO A 17 -3.48 0.78 -10.27
C PRO A 17 -2.03 0.40 -9.99
N ILE A 18 -1.17 1.41 -9.87
CA ILE A 18 0.15 1.23 -9.24
C ILE A 18 -0.09 1.05 -7.75
N LEU A 19 0.17 -0.15 -7.22
CA LEU A 19 -0.02 -0.50 -5.83
C LEU A 19 1.29 -1.01 -5.22
N PRO A 20 2.16 -0.11 -4.73
CA PRO A 20 3.44 -0.53 -4.14
C PRO A 20 3.21 -1.35 -2.87
N TYR A 21 4.11 -2.28 -2.61
CA TYR A 21 4.11 -3.10 -1.42
C TYR A 21 5.44 -2.98 -0.69
N PHE A 22 5.40 -3.01 0.64
CA PHE A 22 6.57 -3.00 1.49
C PHE A 22 6.37 -3.89 2.72
N SER A 23 7.47 -4.41 3.24
CA SER A 23 7.45 -5.49 4.24
C SER A 23 6.92 -5.06 5.60
N CYS A 24 6.99 -3.78 5.96
CA CYS A 24 6.47 -3.33 7.24
C CYS A 24 6.31 -1.82 7.38
N SER A 25 5.36 -1.40 8.21
CA SER A 25 5.08 0.01 8.53
C SER A 25 5.55 0.42 9.92
N ALA A 26 5.61 1.74 10.14
CA ALA A 26 5.83 2.35 11.46
C ALA A 26 4.52 2.47 12.29
N GLY A 27 3.49 1.68 11.97
CA GLY A 27 2.14 1.78 12.55
C GLY A 27 1.13 2.56 11.71
N PHE A 28 1.55 3.00 10.53
CA PHE A 28 0.70 3.65 9.55
C PHE A 28 1.35 3.63 8.16
N THR A 29 0.52 3.78 7.13
CA THR A 29 0.93 4.06 5.76
C THR A 29 0.76 5.56 5.48
N PHE A 30 1.57 6.07 4.56
CA PHE A 30 1.48 7.42 4.04
C PHE A 30 0.66 7.44 2.76
N SER A 31 -0.07 8.52 2.54
CA SER A 31 -0.65 8.79 1.23
C SER A 31 0.46 9.06 0.22
N ALA A 32 0.21 8.64 -1.03
CA ALA A 32 1.15 8.91 -2.11
C ALA A 32 1.24 10.42 -2.42
N LYS A 33 0.15 11.16 -2.19
CA LYS A 33 0.15 12.62 -2.34
C LYS A 33 1.11 13.28 -1.35
N GLU A 34 1.02 12.92 -0.07
CA GLU A 34 1.88 13.53 0.98
C GLU A 34 3.34 13.11 0.82
N LYS A 35 3.60 11.84 0.50
CA LYS A 35 4.98 11.31 0.46
C LYS A 35 5.68 11.50 -0.88
N ARG A 36 4.94 11.48 -1.99
CA ARG A 36 5.47 11.46 -3.36
C ARG A 36 4.89 12.54 -4.28
N GLY A 37 3.88 13.30 -3.84
CA GLY A 37 3.22 14.31 -4.65
C GLY A 37 2.24 13.78 -5.69
N TRP A 38 1.92 12.48 -5.68
CA TRP A 38 1.02 11.87 -6.67
C TRP A 38 -0.44 12.23 -6.36
N SER A 39 -1.05 13.02 -7.23
CA SER A 39 -2.43 13.51 -7.06
C SER A 39 -3.49 12.62 -7.69
N ASP A 40 -3.10 11.74 -8.60
CA ASP A 40 -3.94 10.80 -9.35
C ASP A 40 -4.13 9.44 -8.65
N THR A 41 -3.39 9.18 -7.57
CA THR A 41 -3.47 7.93 -6.80
C THR A 41 -4.38 8.06 -5.57
N GLN A 42 -5.66 8.33 -5.80
CA GLN A 42 -6.66 8.53 -4.73
C GLN A 42 -6.83 7.31 -3.80
N TYR A 43 -6.45 6.12 -4.25
CA TYR A 43 -6.50 4.88 -3.47
C TYR A 43 -5.29 4.68 -2.53
N LEU A 44 -4.21 5.45 -2.71
CA LEU A 44 -3.05 5.43 -1.81
C LEU A 44 -3.21 6.50 -0.74
N GLN A 45 -4.04 6.22 0.26
CA GLN A 45 -4.33 7.11 1.39
C GLN A 45 -3.58 6.71 2.64
N SER A 46 -3.34 7.69 3.51
CA SER A 46 -2.81 7.44 4.85
C SER A 46 -3.80 6.60 5.67
N ARG A 47 -3.32 5.51 6.25
CA ARG A 47 -4.11 4.58 7.06
C ARG A 47 -3.29 4.09 8.24
N TYR A 48 -3.95 3.88 9.37
CA TYR A 48 -3.32 3.14 10.47
C TYR A 48 -3.05 1.71 10.05
N ASP A 49 -1.91 1.20 10.49
CA ASP A 49 -1.52 -0.19 10.33
C ASP A 49 -1.21 -0.74 11.72
N PHE A 50 -2.08 -1.63 12.20
CA PHE A 50 -1.96 -2.16 13.55
C PHE A 50 -0.83 -3.20 13.67
N GLU A 51 -0.31 -3.71 12.56
CA GLU A 51 0.84 -4.63 12.53
C GLU A 51 2.16 -3.86 12.40
N LYS A 52 2.39 -2.91 13.32
CA LYS A 52 3.60 -2.08 13.33
C LYS A 52 4.88 -2.91 13.52
N CYS A 53 5.96 -2.49 12.86
CA CYS A 53 7.30 -2.97 13.18
C CYS A 53 8.00 -2.09 14.21
N PRO A 54 8.97 -2.67 14.94
CA PRO A 54 9.90 -1.90 15.77
C PRO A 54 10.73 -0.90 14.94
N ASP A 55 11.22 -1.33 13.77
CA ASP A 55 12.04 -0.53 12.87
C ASP A 55 11.40 -0.40 11.49
N PHE A 56 11.34 0.82 10.97
CA PHE A 56 10.75 1.12 9.67
C PHE A 56 11.82 1.59 8.67
N ASN A 57 12.06 0.78 7.63
CA ASN A 57 13.02 1.06 6.54
C ASN A 57 12.36 1.12 5.15
N GLY A 58 11.02 1.24 5.08
CA GLY A 58 10.27 1.23 3.83
C GLY A 58 10.02 2.62 3.23
N HIS A 59 9.46 2.65 2.01
CA HIS A 59 8.94 3.90 1.42
C HIS A 59 7.63 4.36 2.08
N GLY A 60 6.87 3.43 2.66
CA GLY A 60 5.71 3.70 3.50
C GLY A 60 4.41 4.03 2.77
N VAL A 61 4.33 3.79 1.45
CA VAL A 61 3.17 4.16 0.61
C VAL A 61 2.62 2.89 -0.03
N GLY A 62 1.34 2.57 0.14
CA GLY A 62 0.73 1.36 -0.44
C GLY A 62 0.44 0.29 0.60
N LEU A 63 0.58 -0.98 0.24
CA LEU A 63 0.27 -2.11 1.11
C LEU A 63 1.48 -2.45 1.99
N SER A 64 1.27 -2.49 3.30
CA SER A 64 2.17 -3.12 4.25
C SER A 64 1.70 -4.53 4.58
N GLY A 65 2.64 -5.43 4.82
CA GLY A 65 2.36 -6.77 5.31
C GLY A 65 3.63 -7.61 5.38
N LYS A 66 3.65 -8.64 6.21
CA LYS A 66 4.75 -9.62 6.32
C LYS A 66 4.40 -10.93 5.63
#